data_AF-A0A1K1R196-F1
#
_entry.id   AF-A0A1K1R196-F1
#
_cell.length_a   1.000
_cell.length_b   1.000
_cell.length_c   1.000
_cell.angle_alpha   90.00
_cell.angle_beta   90.00
_cell.angle_gamma   90.00
#
_symmetry.space_group_name_H-M   'P 1'
#
loop_
_entity.id
_entity.type
_entity.pdbx_description
1 polymer ?
#
loop_
_entity_poly.entity_id
_entity_poly.type
_entity_poly.pdbx_seq_one_letter_code
_entity_poly.pdbx_strand_id
1 'polypeptide(L)'
;MNSNLTISNFLGPWCGDSPTGLMQRCRAVWDTPLANLTDLMVATFLNQGIAVTQMLLIEAKRRIKEQERDGSEYFEGQLLEAIKSVQSGE
;
A
#
# COMPACT_ATOMS: atom_id res chain seq x y z
N MET A 1 -10.13 3.41 12.44
CA MET A 1 -10.17 2.84 11.07
C MET A 1 -10.84 1.48 11.14
N ASN A 2 -11.64 1.10 10.13
CA ASN A 2 -12.02 -0.30 9.99
C ASN A 2 -10.74 -1.10 9.71
N SER A 3 -10.27 -1.81 10.74
CA SER A 3 -8.99 -2.53 10.74
C SER A 3 -8.90 -3.67 9.72
N ASN A 4 -10.02 -4.00 9.05
CA ASN A 4 -10.16 -5.17 8.19
C ASN A 4 -10.33 -4.83 6.70
N LEU A 5 -10.21 -3.56 6.30
CA LEU A 5 -10.26 -3.21 4.87
C LEU A 5 -9.01 -3.75 4.17
N THR A 6 -9.19 -4.35 3.00
CA THR A 6 -8.16 -4.95 2.15
C THR A 6 -8.22 -4.36 0.75
N ILE A 7 -7.25 -4.64 -0.11
CA ILE A 7 -7.30 -4.22 -1.52
C ILE A 7 -8.48 -4.89 -2.24
N SER A 8 -8.77 -6.15 -1.92
CA SER A 8 -9.88 -6.88 -2.53
C SER A 8 -11.26 -6.33 -2.16
N ASN A 9 -11.41 -5.66 -1.01
CA ASN A 9 -12.65 -4.95 -0.70
C ASN A 9 -12.91 -3.76 -1.63
N PHE A 10 -11.87 -3.15 -2.21
CA PHE A 10 -12.00 -2.01 -3.11
C PHE A 10 -12.03 -2.41 -4.59
N LEU A 11 -11.20 -3.37 -4.98
CA LEU A 11 -11.01 -3.76 -6.39
C LEU A 11 -11.57 -5.14 -6.74
N GLY A 12 -12.11 -5.88 -5.76
CA GLY A 12 -12.51 -7.28 -5.92
C GLY A 12 -11.34 -8.27 -5.76
N PRO A 13 -11.62 -9.58 -5.79
CA PRO A 13 -10.59 -10.60 -5.69
C PRO A 13 -9.58 -10.47 -6.84
N TRP A 14 -8.32 -10.83 -6.57
CA TRP A 14 -7.30 -10.87 -7.61
C TRP A 14 -7.74 -11.80 -8.75
N CYS A 15 -7.62 -11.35 -9.99
CA CYS A 15 -7.91 -12.15 -11.17
C CYS A 15 -6.72 -12.20 -12.13
N GLY A 16 -6.53 -13.34 -12.81
CA GLY A 16 -5.45 -13.56 -13.77
C GLY A 16 -4.09 -13.89 -13.14
N ASP A 17 -3.11 -14.04 -14.02
CA ASP A 17 -1.76 -14.47 -13.67
C ASP A 17 -0.91 -13.33 -13.07
N SER A 18 0.17 -13.71 -12.38
CA SER A 18 1.15 -12.80 -11.78
C SER A 18 2.55 -13.09 -12.34
N PRO A 19 2.83 -12.74 -13.61
CA PRO A 19 4.07 -13.13 -14.29
C PRO A 19 5.32 -12.39 -13.78
N THR A 20 5.15 -11.24 -13.12
CA THR A 20 6.28 -10.45 -12.60
C THR A 20 6.36 -10.56 -11.07
N GLY A 21 7.58 -10.41 -10.53
CA GLY A 21 7.78 -10.40 -9.08
C GLY A 21 7.00 -9.29 -8.36
N LEU A 22 6.76 -8.15 -9.03
CA LEU A 22 5.91 -7.09 -8.49
C LEU A 22 4.46 -7.55 -8.34
N MET A 23 3.87 -8.14 -9.40
CA MET A 23 2.50 -8.66 -9.34
C MET A 23 2.36 -9.78 -8.31
N GLN A 24 3.37 -10.66 -8.19
CA GLN A 24 3.38 -11.71 -7.18
C GLN A 24 3.34 -11.15 -5.76
N ARG A 25 4.12 -10.09 -5.47
CA ARG A 25 4.08 -9.41 -4.17
C ARG A 25 2.74 -8.72 -3.92
N CYS A 26 2.18 -8.02 -4.91
CA CYS A 26 0.85 -7.42 -4.78
C CYS A 26 -0.23 -8.47 -4.50
N ARG A 27 -0.20 -9.59 -5.22
CA ARG A 27 -1.12 -10.72 -5.02
C ARG A 27 -0.97 -11.33 -3.63
N ALA A 28 0.26 -11.50 -3.14
CA ALA A 28 0.54 -12.14 -1.86
C ALA A 28 -0.07 -11.40 -0.66
N VAL A 29 -0.33 -10.09 -0.78
CA VAL A 29 -0.92 -9.27 0.29
C VAL A 29 -2.28 -8.67 -0.10
N TRP A 30 -2.89 -9.14 -1.18
CA TRP A 30 -4.11 -8.56 -1.76
C TRP A 30 -5.30 -8.55 -0.78
N ASP A 31 -5.41 -9.62 0.01
CA ASP A 31 -6.42 -9.82 1.05
C ASP A 31 -5.90 -9.52 2.46
N THR A 32 -4.70 -8.94 2.57
CA THR A 32 -4.15 -8.50 3.86
C THR A 32 -4.81 -7.18 4.27
N PRO A 33 -5.27 -7.05 5.53
CA PRO A 33 -5.81 -5.78 6.00
C PRO A 33 -4.79 -4.64 5.86
N LEU A 34 -5.25 -3.44 5.48
CA LEU A 34 -4.38 -2.28 5.26
C LEU A 34 -3.49 -1.96 6.47
N ALA A 35 -4.03 -2.14 7.68
CA ALA A 35 -3.29 -1.93 8.93
C ALA A 35 -2.13 -2.93 9.13
N ASN A 36 -2.20 -4.10 8.48
CA ASN A 36 -1.23 -5.19 8.60
C ASN A 36 -0.25 -5.24 7.42
N LEU A 37 -0.39 -4.34 6.44
CA LEU A 37 0.60 -4.21 5.38
C LEU A 37 1.93 -3.72 5.94
N THR A 38 3.00 -3.96 5.21
CA THR A 38 4.29 -3.31 5.49
C THR A 38 4.32 -1.92 4.88
N ASP A 39 5.18 -1.04 5.38
CA ASP A 39 5.39 0.29 4.82
C ASP A 39 5.80 0.21 3.34
N LEU A 40 6.64 -0.78 2.98
CA LEU A 40 6.97 -1.09 1.60
C LEU A 40 5.75 -1.41 0.74
N MET A 41 4.82 -2.23 1.24
CA MET A 41 3.64 -2.60 0.45
C MET A 41 2.66 -1.44 0.33
N VAL A 42 2.50 -0.60 1.36
CA VAL A 42 1.71 0.63 1.26
C VAL A 42 2.32 1.57 0.22
N ALA A 43 3.64 1.79 0.26
CA ALA A 43 4.35 2.61 -0.72
C ALA A 43 4.22 2.03 -2.15
N THR A 44 4.32 0.70 -2.26
CA THR A 44 4.17 -0.01 -3.54
C THR A 44 2.78 0.21 -4.13
N PHE A 45 1.71 0.06 -3.35
CA PHE A 45 0.36 0.28 -3.86
C PHE A 45 0.12 1.72 -4.29
N LEU A 46 0.61 2.71 -3.51
CA LEU A 46 0.56 4.12 -3.88
C LEU A 46 1.29 4.39 -5.21
N ASN A 47 2.54 3.94 -5.35
CA ASN A 47 3.34 4.16 -6.55
C ASN A 47 2.81 3.45 -7.80
N GLN A 48 2.12 2.32 -7.64
CA GLN A 48 1.51 1.58 -8.75
C GLN A 48 0.13 2.09 -9.14
N GLY A 49 -0.41 3.11 -8.46
CA GLY A 49 -1.77 3.57 -8.71
C GLY A 49 -2.85 2.54 -8.31
N ILE A 50 -2.48 1.53 -7.52
CA ILE A 50 -3.40 0.45 -7.13
C ILE A 50 -4.22 0.90 -5.93
N ALA A 51 -5.54 0.91 -6.10
CA ALA A 51 -6.48 1.23 -5.03
C ALA A 51 -6.05 2.48 -4.24
N VAL A 52 -5.61 3.53 -4.95
CA VAL A 52 -5.30 4.87 -4.40
C VAL A 52 -6.60 5.54 -3.95
N THR A 53 -7.26 4.87 -3.04
CA THR A 53 -8.45 5.28 -2.35
C THR A 53 -8.01 6.22 -1.24
N GLN A 54 -8.93 7.08 -0.82
CA GLN A 54 -8.69 7.90 0.38
C GLN A 54 -8.29 7.03 1.57
N MET A 55 -8.78 5.79 1.68
CA MET A 55 -8.46 4.88 2.78
C MET A 55 -6.99 4.45 2.82
N LEU A 56 -6.40 4.07 1.68
CA LEU A 56 -4.98 3.73 1.60
C LEU A 56 -4.10 4.93 1.97
N LEU A 57 -4.51 6.12 1.51
CA LEU A 57 -3.80 7.37 1.76
C LEU A 57 -3.88 7.83 3.23
N ILE A 58 -5.03 7.64 3.89
CA ILE A 58 -5.17 7.89 5.33
C ILE A 58 -4.30 6.89 6.11
N GLU A 59 -4.24 5.62 5.71
CA GLU A 59 -3.41 4.62 6.40
C GLU A 59 -1.92 4.94 6.25
N ALA A 60 -1.48 5.32 5.06
CA ALA A 60 -0.11 5.78 4.82
C ALA A 60 0.26 6.98 5.71
N LYS A 61 -0.63 7.98 5.82
CA LYS A 61 -0.42 9.15 6.69
C LYS A 61 -0.42 8.78 8.18
N ARG A 62 -1.29 7.85 8.61
CA ARG A 62 -1.33 7.35 9.99
C ARG A 62 0.01 6.70 10.36
N ARG A 63 0.56 5.86 9.47
CA ARG A 63 1.86 5.20 9.69
C ARG A 63 2.99 6.18 9.92
N ILE A 64 3.11 7.19 9.06
CA ILE A 64 4.14 8.24 9.19
C ILE A 64 4.04 8.98 10.53
N LYS A 65 2.83 9.16 11.07
CA LYS A 65 2.60 9.96 12.27
C LYS A 65 2.69 9.14 13.57
N GLU A 66 2.19 7.90 13.56
CA GLU A 66 1.82 7.18 14.79
C GLU A 66 2.49 5.81 14.93
N GLN A 67 3.12 5.30 13.87
CA GLN A 67 3.71 3.96 13.86
C GLN A 67 5.24 4.03 13.78
N GLU A 68 5.91 3.15 14.53
CA GLU A 68 7.34 2.92 14.33
C GLU A 68 7.58 2.34 12.94
N ARG A 69 8.58 2.86 12.23
CA ARG A 69 8.90 2.40 10.87
C ARG A 69 9.28 0.92 10.93
N ASP A 70 8.66 0.11 10.08
CA ASP A 70 8.84 -1.36 10.12
C ASP A 70 10.16 -1.84 9.47
N GLY A 71 10.98 -0.91 8.96
CA GLY A 71 12.27 -1.20 8.31
C GLY A 71 12.14 -1.94 6.97
N SER A 72 10.93 -2.07 6.41
CA SER A 72 10.69 -2.82 5.17
C SER A 72 11.02 -2.05 3.90
N GLU A 73 11.15 -0.72 3.98
CA GLU A 73 11.42 0.14 2.83
C GLU A 73 12.75 -0.25 2.14
N TYR A 74 12.79 -0.11 0.81
CA TYR A 74 14.05 -0.29 0.08
C TYR A 74 15.05 0.84 0.34
N PHE A 75 14.54 2.03 0.67
CA PHE A 75 15.32 3.19 1.03
C PHE A 75 14.56 4.05 2.03
N GLU A 76 15.29 4.84 2.83
CA GLU A 76 14.72 5.67 3.87
C GLU A 76 13.75 6.71 3.28
N GLY A 77 12.49 6.68 3.75
CA GLY A 77 11.48 7.66 3.37
C GLY A 77 10.69 7.29 2.12
N GLN A 78 10.82 6.06 1.60
CA GLN A 78 10.09 5.58 0.43
C GLN A 78 8.56 5.79 0.52
N LEU A 79 7.94 5.50 1.67
CA LEU A 79 6.51 5.71 1.91
C LEU A 79 6.15 7.19 1.90
N LEU A 80 7.00 8.05 2.47
CA LEU A 80 6.78 9.49 2.47
C LEU A 80 6.85 10.05 1.05
N GLU A 81 7.79 9.57 0.23
CA GLU A 81 7.89 9.91 -1.18
C GLU A 81 6.63 9.49 -1.94
N ALA A 82 6.18 8.25 -1.76
CA ALA A 82 4.98 7.72 -2.39
C ALA A 82 3.71 8.54 -2.06
N ILE A 83 3.55 8.98 -0.80
CA ILE A 83 2.46 9.86 -0.39
C ILE A 83 2.52 11.19 -1.14
N LYS A 84 3.71 11.78 -1.27
CA LYS A 84 3.90 13.07 -1.96
C LYS A 84 3.58 12.97 -3.44
N SER A 85 4.07 11.93 -4.14
CA SER A 85 3.81 11.74 -5.57
C SER A 85 2.31 11.69 -5.87
N VAL A 86 1.55 10.92 -5.08
CA VAL A 86 0.09 10.85 -5.24
C VAL A 86 -0.60 12.19 -4.97
N GLN A 87 -0.11 12.98 -4.01
CA GLN A 87 -0.69 14.29 -3.70
C GLN A 87 -0.33 15.38 -4.72
N SER A 88 0.82 15.25 -5.38
CA SER A 88 1.28 16.16 -6.42
C SER A 88 0.59 15.93 -7.77
N GLY A 89 -0.10 14.79 -7.95
CA GLY A 89 -0.77 14.44 -9.20
C GLY A 89 0.20 14.08 -10.34
N GLU A 90 1.42 13.67 -9.99
CA GLU A 90 2.42 13.12 -10.91
C GLU A 90 2.17 11.65 -11.23
#